data_AF-A0A6M8UEK8-F1
#
_entry.id   AF-A0A6M8UEK8-F1
#
_cell.length_a   1.000
_cell.length_b   1.000
_cell.length_c   1.000
_cell.angle_alpha   90.00
_cell.angle_beta   90.00
_cell.angle_gamma   90.00
#
_symmetry.space_group_name_H-M   'P 1'
#
loop_
_entity.id
_entity.type
_entity.pdbx_description
1 polymer ?
#
loop_
_entity_poly.entity_id
_entity_poly.type
_entity_poly.pdbx_seq_one_letter_code
_entity_poly.pdbx_strand_id
1 'polypeptide(L)' 'MEVTLRESSPETEVAYEFQADRVKFQYWEQSETGGKGAETRMGWDIKNSTSYF' A
#
# COMPACT_ATOMS: atom_id res chain seq x y z
N MET A 1 -13.04 2.34 35.79
CA MET A 1 -11.88 2.39 34.89
C MET A 1 -11.94 3.71 34.18
N GLU A 2 -11.01 4.61 34.48
CA GLU A 2 -10.94 5.92 33.85
C GLU A 2 -10.02 5.81 32.64
N VAL A 3 -10.53 6.07 31.45
CA VAL A 3 -9.73 6.15 30.22
C VAL A 3 -9.26 7.60 30.12
N THR A 4 -8.03 7.86 30.54
CA THR A 4 -7.33 9.12 30.23
C THR A 4 -7.07 9.17 28.73
N LEU A 5 -7.76 10.06 28.03
CA LEU A 5 -7.42 10.47 26.67
C LEU A 5 -6.05 11.16 26.74
N ARG A 6 -5.00 10.48 26.28
CA ARG A 6 -3.70 11.13 26.09
C ARG A 6 -3.89 12.19 25.02
N GLU A 7 -3.73 13.46 25.38
CA GLU A 7 -3.57 14.52 24.40
C GLU A 7 -2.35 14.17 23.55
N SER A 8 -2.59 13.73 22.31
CA SER A 8 -1.55 13.64 21.30
C SER A 8 -1.17 15.07 20.94
N SER A 9 0.09 15.43 21.15
CA SER A 9 0.68 16.64 20.57
C SER A 9 0.29 16.72 19.09
N PRO A 10 0.03 17.91 18.53
CA PRO A 10 -0.19 18.05 17.10
C PRO A 10 1.13 17.74 16.39
N GLU A 11 1.34 16.45 16.10
CA GLU A 11 2.36 16.00 15.17
C GLU A 11 2.05 16.67 13.84
N THR A 12 3.00 17.44 13.30
CA THR A 12 2.83 18.08 12.00
C THR A 12 2.61 17.01 10.95
N GLU A 13 1.37 16.84 10.50
CA GLU A 13 1.05 15.97 9.38
C GLU A 13 1.60 16.60 8.10
N VAL A 14 2.38 15.84 7.35
CA VAL A 14 2.93 16.27 6.05
C VAL A 14 2.40 15.32 4.99
N ALA A 15 1.65 15.86 4.03
CA ALA A 15 1.14 15.12 2.88
C ALA A 15 2.13 15.15 1.71
N TYR A 16 2.31 14.02 1.04
CA TYR A 16 3.15 13.88 -0.15
C TYR A 16 2.36 13.21 -1.28
N GLU A 17 2.64 13.63 -2.51
CA GLU A 17 2.11 13.01 -3.73
C GLU A 17 3.25 12.57 -4.64
N PHE A 18 3.08 11.43 -5.30
CA PHE A 18 4.07 10.86 -6.22
C PHE A 18 3.46 10.68 -7.61
N GLN A 19 4.28 10.92 -8.63
CA GLN A 19 3.96 10.64 -10.03
C GLN A 19 4.90 9.55 -10.54
N ALA A 20 4.37 8.67 -11.40
CA ALA A 20 5.12 7.59 -12.03
C ALA A 20 4.58 7.35 -13.44
N ASP A 21 5.40 6.76 -14.31
CA ASP A 21 4.98 6.38 -15.67
C ASP A 21 4.34 4.99 -15.74
N ARG A 22 4.59 4.16 -14.72
CA ARG A 22 4.07 2.80 -14.58
C ARG A 22 3.67 2.54 -13.14
N VAL A 23 2.67 1.69 -12.97
CA VAL A 23 2.24 1.18 -11.65
C VAL A 23 2.28 -0.33 -11.64
N LYS A 24 2.67 -0.91 -10.50
CA LYS A 24 2.68 -2.34 -10.26
C LYS A 24 2.06 -2.64 -8.89
N PHE A 25 1.05 -3.49 -8.88
CA PHE A 25 0.44 -4.05 -7.69
C PHE A 25 0.91 -5.49 -7.56
N GLN A 26 1.40 -5.86 -6.38
CA GLN A 26 1.82 -7.21 -6.06
C GLN A 26 1.34 -7.54 -4.66
N TYR A 27 0.43 -8.50 -4.58
CA TYR A 27 -0.17 -8.94 -3.34
C TYR A 27 0.06 -10.44 -3.17
N TRP A 28 0.50 -10.84 -2.00
CA TRP A 28 0.59 -12.24 -1.61
C TRP A 28 -0.39 -12.50 -0.47
N GLU A 29 -1.13 -13.59 -0.57
CA GLU A 29 -1.99 -14.06 0.50
C GLU A 29 -1.13 -14.69 1.60
N GLN A 30 -1.49 -14.48 2.86
CA GLN A 30 -0.85 -15.20 3.96
C GLN A 30 -1.32 -16.66 3.96
N SER A 31 -0.38 -17.62 4.05
CA SER A 31 -0.72 -19.04 4.18
C SER A 31 -1.25 -19.36 5.58
N GLU A 32 -1.90 -20.51 5.73
CA GLU A 32 -2.43 -20.99 7.02
C GLU A 32 -1.34 -21.12 8.11
N THR A 33 -0.09 -21.34 7.70
CA THR A 33 1.08 -21.42 8.58
C THR A 33 1.79 -20.07 8.79
N GLY A 34 1.20 -18.97 8.32
CA GLY A 34 1.74 -17.61 8.45
C GLY A 34 2.83 -17.25 7.43
N GLY A 35 3.10 -18.13 6.46
CA GLY A 35 4.07 -17.93 5.39
C GLY A 35 3.50 -17.19 4.18
N LYS A 36 4.31 -17.06 3.13
CA LYS A 36 3.89 -16.48 1.86
C LYS A 36 3.06 -17.48 1.05
N GLY A 37 1.80 -17.16 0.80
CA GLY A 37 0.88 -17.93 -0.03
C GLY A 37 0.85 -17.46 -1.49
N ALA A 38 -0.28 -17.71 -2.15
CA ALA A 38 -0.49 -17.39 -3.57
C ALA A 38 -0.28 -15.89 -3.83
N GLU A 39 0.23 -15.55 -5.01
CA GLU A 39 0.54 -14.17 -5.37
C GLU A 39 -0.26 -13.71 -6.58
N THR A 40 -0.90 -12.55 -6.45
CA THR A 40 -1.60 -11.84 -7.52
C THR A 40 -0.79 -10.60 -7.91
N ARG A 41 -0.59 -10.39 -9.21
CA ARG A 41 0.12 -9.23 -9.75
C ARG A 41 -0.77 -8.49 -10.75
N MET A 42 -0.80 -7.16 -10.68
CA MET A 42 -1.32 -6.26 -11.73
C MET A 42 -0.27 -5.19 -12.10
N GLY A 43 -0.22 -4.75 -13.35
CA GLY A 43 0.76 -3.81 -13.85
C GLY A 43 0.20 -3.01 -15.01
N TRP A 44 0.43 -1.69 -15.00
CA TRP A 44 -0.09 -0.78 -16.03
C TRP A 44 0.97 0.23 -16.45
N ASP A 45 1.14 0.39 -17.76
CA ASP A 45 1.91 1.48 -18.35
C ASP A 45 0.96 2.64 -18.65
N ILE A 46 1.07 3.70 -17.85
CA ILE A 46 0.15 4.85 -17.91
C ILE A 46 0.37 5.62 -19.22
N LYS A 47 1.62 5.76 -19.66
CA LYS A 47 1.96 6.54 -20.87
C LYS A 47 1.46 5.86 -22.13
N ASN A 48 1.53 4.54 -22.19
CA ASN A 48 1.17 3.76 -23.36
C ASN A 48 -0.24 3.13 -23.28
N SER A 49 -0.94 3.33 -22.16
CA SER A 49 -2.29 2.79 -21.91
C SER A 49 -2.40 1.29 -22.19
N THR A 50 -1.43 0.53 -21.71
CA THR A 50 -1.35 -0.91 -21.93
C THR A 50 -1.07 -1.64 -20.63
N SER A 51 -1.48 -2.91 -20.57
CA SER A 51 -1.03 -3.80 -19.50
C SER A 51 0.49 -3.89 -19.54
N TYR A 52 1.11 -3.83 -18.37
CA TYR A 52 2.55 -3.96 -18.19
C TYR A 52 2.83 -5.27 -17.48
N PHE A 53 3.14 -6.31 -18.27
CA PHE A 53 3.59 -7.63 -17.86
C PHE A 53 4.45 -8.28 -18.93
#